data_AF-A0A5C6Y2S0-F1
#
_entry.id   AF-A0A5C6Y2S0-F1
#
_cell.length_a   1.000
_cell.length_b   1.000
_cell.length_c   1.000
_cell.angle_alpha   90.00
_cell.angle_beta   90.00
_cell.angle_gamma   90.00
#
_symmetry.space_group_name_H-M   'P 1'
#
loop_
_entity.id
_entity.type
_entity.pdbx_description
1 polymer ?
#
loop_
_entity_poly.entity_id
_entity_poly.type
_entity_poly.pdbx_seq_one_letter_code
_entity_poly.pdbx_strand_id
1 'polypeptide(L)'
;MNSNHENLKGITNSILELEHKYNLLGLEIDGVFVWQACRSIIYLRLLDVIVPNNIDYIKPRVSVFKLLKKINQVLFSRNPFFDFEKSDALVFRSGRNNYVDGKYLDIYTSYFREDLESDGVKCQEYILPSVDYRIKVKNDISRNLDFINLVSKVKSKLIRVKFTTTDLELINKIEKELKKALGASLNLREVFKQEIIRFKSQYPLYKLLFKLKRANQIYLISSVDKCALIKAAKDCGIVVNELQHGLITKEGLIANYPYTKEDSLEYFPNKFYIWNNLNMYTSKLPLSDKNIVKFPNKHLEYLLQKNKKKEKKKNQILIVSQPYNSKEILEYLSCNLSELREWKIIYKLHPVEDFNIAMRIMEPLISEFDNLTLVNNEASVYDLFSESTYVIGVFSTAVFEAPLFGCKVLLLDLTGVEMSESLIIAGQANLVKLDEPLLNYLALV
;
A
#
# COMPACT_ATOMS: atom_id res chain seq x y z
N MET A 1 20.49 17.75 -18.79
CA MET A 1 20.98 16.66 -17.91
C MET A 1 21.60 17.28 -16.67
N ASN A 2 20.79 17.51 -15.64
CA ASN A 2 21.18 17.89 -14.28
C ASN A 2 19.91 17.77 -13.43
N SER A 3 19.44 16.54 -13.22
CA SER A 3 18.36 16.26 -12.27
C SER A 3 18.99 15.54 -11.07
N ASN A 4 19.48 16.31 -10.10
CA ASN A 4 19.85 15.82 -8.76
C ASN A 4 18.61 15.39 -7.95
N HIS A 5 17.55 14.92 -8.61
CA HIS A 5 16.45 14.24 -7.95
C HIS A 5 16.89 12.81 -7.69
N GLU A 6 17.03 12.42 -6.43
CA GLU A 6 17.27 11.04 -6.05
C GLU A 6 16.09 10.19 -6.55
N ASN A 7 16.33 9.49 -7.65
CA ASN A 7 15.36 8.63 -8.31
C ASN A 7 15.12 7.38 -7.44
N LEU A 8 13.86 7.01 -7.18
CA LEU A 8 13.53 5.85 -6.34
C LEU A 8 14.12 4.56 -6.92
N LYS A 9 14.24 4.47 -8.24
CA LYS A 9 14.94 3.39 -8.94
C LYS A 9 16.39 3.24 -8.49
N GLY A 10 17.11 4.35 -8.28
CA GLY A 10 18.50 4.34 -7.81
C GLY A 10 18.62 3.78 -6.40
N ILE A 11 17.72 4.19 -5.51
CA ILE A 11 17.62 3.69 -4.13
C ILE A 11 17.28 2.19 -4.13
N THR A 12 16.26 1.81 -4.91
CA THR A 12 15.82 0.42 -5.09
C THR A 12 16.97 -0.46 -5.59
N ASN A 13 17.67 -0.06 -6.66
CA ASN A 13 18.78 -0.82 -7.21
C ASN A 13 19.92 -1.00 -6.21
N SER A 14 20.29 0.05 -5.47
CA SER A 14 21.34 -0.04 -4.44
C SER A 14 21.02 -1.09 -3.38
N ILE A 15 19.75 -1.20 -2.98
CA ILE A 15 19.32 -2.20 -1.99
C ILE A 15 19.28 -3.59 -2.62
N LEU A 16 18.78 -3.73 -3.86
CA LEU A 16 18.75 -5.03 -4.57
C LEU A 16 20.15 -5.60 -4.81
N GLU A 17 21.13 -4.75 -5.11
CA GLU A 17 22.53 -5.15 -5.25
C GLU A 17 23.10 -5.64 -3.93
N LEU A 18 22.81 -4.97 -2.82
CA LEU A 18 23.19 -5.43 -1.47
C LEU A 18 22.52 -6.76 -1.11
N GLU A 19 21.24 -6.91 -1.42
CA GLU A 19 20.48 -8.14 -1.22
C GLU A 19 21.14 -9.33 -1.93
N HIS A 20 21.53 -9.12 -3.18
CA HIS A 20 22.20 -10.13 -3.98
C HIS A 20 23.62 -10.43 -3.46
N LYS A 21 24.44 -9.38 -3.24
CA LYS A 21 25.84 -9.49 -2.81
C LYS A 21 26.01 -10.26 -1.50
N TYR A 22 25.09 -10.05 -0.55
CA TYR A 22 25.16 -10.65 0.78
C TYR A 22 24.15 -11.78 1.01
N ASN A 23 23.42 -12.20 -0.03
CA ASN A 23 22.33 -13.15 0.08
C ASN A 23 21.36 -12.80 1.23
N LEU A 24 20.98 -11.52 1.34
CA LEU A 24 20.24 -11.03 2.50
C LEU A 24 18.87 -11.68 2.63
N LEU A 25 18.22 -12.02 1.52
CA LEU A 25 16.95 -12.76 1.55
C LEU A 25 17.11 -14.16 2.17
N GLY A 26 18.31 -14.74 2.19
CA GLY A 26 18.63 -15.99 2.91
C GLY A 26 19.19 -15.78 4.32
N LEU A 27 19.30 -14.54 4.81
CA LEU A 27 19.87 -14.25 6.13
C LEU A 27 18.92 -14.68 7.25
N GLU A 28 19.29 -15.74 7.95
CA GLU A 28 18.60 -16.23 9.13
C GLU A 28 19.33 -15.80 10.40
N ILE A 29 18.63 -15.12 11.31
CA ILE A 29 19.12 -14.79 12.65
C ILE A 29 18.11 -15.28 13.68
N ASP A 30 18.58 -16.09 14.62
CA ASP A 30 17.79 -16.59 15.74
C ASP A 30 16.48 -17.29 15.29
N GLY A 31 16.52 -18.04 14.19
CA GLY A 31 15.38 -18.80 13.67
C GLY A 31 14.44 -18.02 12.74
N VAL A 32 14.83 -16.82 12.30
CA VAL A 32 13.99 -15.93 11.48
C VAL A 32 14.77 -15.42 10.28
N PHE A 33 14.19 -15.50 9.08
CA PHE A 33 14.72 -14.86 7.86
C PHE A 33 14.53 -13.34 7.95
N VAL A 34 15.39 -12.71 8.74
CA VAL A 34 15.11 -11.39 9.31
C VAL A 34 15.07 -10.30 8.25
N TRP A 35 15.88 -10.40 7.20
CA TRP A 35 15.82 -9.44 6.10
C TRP A 35 14.48 -9.54 5.37
N GLN A 36 13.99 -10.74 5.04
CA GLN A 36 12.65 -10.91 4.44
C GLN A 36 11.58 -10.24 5.31
N ALA A 37 11.68 -10.40 6.64
CA ALA A 37 10.71 -9.88 7.59
C ALA A 37 10.70 -8.34 7.72
N CYS A 38 11.81 -7.69 7.43
CA CYS A 38 11.99 -6.24 7.65
C CYS A 38 12.31 -5.46 6.36
N ARG A 39 12.35 -6.12 5.20
CA ARG A 39 12.75 -5.55 3.91
C ARG A 39 12.03 -4.24 3.57
N SER A 40 10.69 -4.24 3.66
CA SER A 40 9.88 -3.04 3.41
C SER A 40 10.08 -1.96 4.47
N ILE A 41 10.28 -2.35 5.73
CA ILE A 41 10.53 -1.42 6.85
C ILE A 41 11.86 -0.70 6.64
N ILE A 42 12.90 -1.43 6.24
CA ILE A 42 14.22 -0.86 5.92
C ILE A 42 14.08 0.14 4.77
N TYR A 43 13.43 -0.26 3.69
CA TYR A 43 13.21 0.60 2.53
C TYR A 43 12.48 1.90 2.89
N LEU A 44 11.34 1.80 3.57
CA LEU A 44 10.55 2.96 3.97
C LEU A 44 11.32 3.87 4.93
N ARG A 45 12.07 3.32 5.90
CA ARG A 45 12.92 4.13 6.79
C ARG A 45 14.05 4.84 6.06
N LEU A 46 14.60 4.24 5.00
CA LEU A 46 15.59 4.90 4.15
C LEU A 46 14.93 6.01 3.32
N LEU A 47 13.77 5.74 2.72
CA LEU A 47 13.02 6.75 1.97
C LEU A 47 12.64 7.95 2.83
N ASP A 48 12.18 7.74 4.07
CA ASP A 48 11.84 8.85 4.99
C ASP A 48 13.04 9.74 5.36
N VAL A 49 14.27 9.24 5.20
CA VAL A 49 15.51 10.02 5.43
C VAL A 49 15.99 10.71 4.16
N ILE A 50 15.84 10.04 3.02
CA ILE A 50 16.40 10.45 1.73
C ILE A 50 15.45 11.40 1.01
N VAL A 51 14.16 11.05 0.96
CA VAL A 51 13.12 11.82 0.27
C VAL A 51 12.42 12.76 1.26
N PRO A 52 12.50 14.08 1.07
CA PRO A 52 11.81 15.04 1.92
C PRO A 52 10.30 14.77 1.90
N ASN A 53 9.68 14.65 3.07
CA ASN A 53 8.22 14.59 3.16
C ASN A 53 7.69 15.79 3.95
N ASN A 54 6.93 16.65 3.27
CA ASN A 54 6.59 17.99 3.77
C ASN A 54 5.13 18.13 4.25
N ILE A 55 4.29 17.11 4.04
CA ILE A 55 2.93 17.08 4.60
C ILE A 55 2.87 15.97 5.65
N ASP A 56 2.57 16.38 6.90
CA ASP A 56 2.38 15.46 8.00
C ASP A 56 1.25 14.47 7.70
N TYR A 57 1.53 13.19 7.95
CA TYR A 57 0.52 12.15 7.86
C TYR A 57 -0.40 12.17 9.06
N ILE A 58 -1.65 11.75 8.84
CA ILE A 58 -2.59 11.47 9.92
C ILE A 58 -1.99 10.35 10.79
N LYS A 59 -1.42 10.72 11.94
CA LYS A 59 -1.02 9.74 12.96
C LYS A 59 -2.31 9.25 13.64
N PRO A 60 -2.64 7.94 13.57
CA PRO A 60 -3.82 7.42 14.26
C PRO A 60 -3.64 7.59 15.77
N ARG A 61 -4.29 8.61 16.36
CA ARG A 61 -4.38 8.77 17.81
C ARG A 61 -5.39 7.76 18.37
N VAL A 62 -4.89 6.64 18.87
CA VAL A 62 -5.73 5.68 19.60
C VAL A 62 -5.86 6.16 21.06
N SER A 63 -7.05 6.66 21.41
CA SER A 63 -7.37 7.02 22.80
C SER A 63 -7.35 5.77 23.71
N VAL A 64 -6.59 5.84 24.81
CA VAL A 64 -6.49 4.77 25.83
C VAL A 64 -7.87 4.39 26.40
N PHE A 65 -8.77 5.35 26.57
CA PHE A 65 -10.15 5.11 27.03
C PHE A 65 -10.99 4.34 25.99
N LYS A 66 -10.77 4.56 24.69
CA LYS A 66 -11.41 3.78 23.63
C LYS A 66 -10.85 2.35 23.56
N LEU A 67 -9.61 2.13 23.98
CA LEU A 67 -8.98 0.81 24.07
C LEU A 67 -9.62 -0.03 25.19
N LEU A 68 -9.89 0.57 26.35
CA LEU A 68 -10.51 -0.09 27.50
C LEU A 68 -11.96 -0.52 27.23
N LYS A 69 -12.79 0.32 26.60
CA LYS A 69 -14.17 -0.05 26.20
C LYS A 69 -14.24 -1.21 25.19
N LYS A 70 -13.13 -1.50 24.50
CA LYS A 70 -13.05 -2.57 23.49
C LYS A 70 -12.56 -3.90 24.05
N ILE A 71 -12.05 -3.94 25.28
CA ILE A 71 -11.52 -5.17 25.88
C ILE A 71 -12.53 -6.33 25.82
N ASN A 72 -13.82 -6.10 26.08
CA ASN A 72 -14.82 -7.17 26.01
C ASN A 72 -15.04 -7.72 24.59
N GLN A 73 -14.97 -6.88 23.55
CA GLN A 73 -15.08 -7.31 22.15
C GLN A 73 -13.81 -8.03 21.69
N VAL A 74 -12.66 -7.52 22.12
CA VAL A 74 -11.32 -8.07 21.85
C VAL A 74 -11.13 -9.42 22.51
N LEU A 75 -11.61 -9.58 23.75
CA LEU A 75 -11.43 -10.80 24.52
C LEU A 75 -12.49 -11.85 24.23
N PHE A 76 -13.76 -11.47 23.98
CA PHE A 76 -14.88 -12.42 23.97
C PHE A 76 -15.67 -12.42 22.66
N SER A 77 -16.46 -11.38 22.34
CA SER A 77 -17.55 -11.51 21.35
C SER A 77 -17.13 -11.61 19.88
N ARG A 78 -15.89 -11.25 19.52
CA ARG A 78 -15.35 -11.33 18.15
C ARG A 78 -13.99 -12.02 18.08
N ASN A 79 -13.59 -12.67 19.16
CA ASN A 79 -12.30 -13.32 19.26
C ASN A 79 -12.34 -14.68 18.54
N PRO A 80 -11.51 -14.91 17.52
CA PRO A 80 -11.60 -16.12 16.72
C PRO A 80 -11.12 -17.38 17.42
N PHE A 81 -10.49 -17.27 18.59
CA PHE A 81 -10.11 -18.42 19.42
C PHE A 81 -11.29 -19.02 20.20
N PHE A 82 -12.44 -18.33 20.26
CA PHE A 82 -13.70 -18.85 20.81
C PHE A 82 -14.71 -19.24 19.74
N ASP A 83 -14.30 -19.16 18.47
CA ASP A 83 -15.10 -19.55 17.33
C ASP A 83 -14.52 -20.84 16.74
N PHE A 84 -15.19 -21.96 17.00
CA PHE A 84 -14.77 -23.29 16.56
C PHE A 84 -15.31 -23.66 15.18
N GLU A 85 -16.03 -22.76 14.50
CA GLU A 85 -16.45 -23.01 13.14
C GLU A 85 -15.25 -23.08 12.20
N LYS A 86 -15.27 -24.13 11.39
CA LYS A 86 -14.35 -24.32 10.26
C LYS A 86 -14.82 -23.49 9.07
N SER A 87 -13.86 -23.14 8.22
CA SER A 87 -14.04 -22.36 7.00
C SER A 87 -13.08 -22.89 5.95
N ASP A 88 -13.48 -22.87 4.67
CA ASP A 88 -12.62 -23.29 3.56
C ASP A 88 -11.57 -22.23 3.24
N ALA A 89 -11.97 -20.95 3.37
CA ALA A 89 -11.13 -19.79 3.11
C ALA A 89 -11.18 -18.77 4.24
N LEU A 90 -10.02 -18.17 4.54
CA LEU A 90 -9.90 -17.06 5.48
C LEU A 90 -9.54 -15.78 4.71
N VAL A 91 -10.35 -14.73 4.85
CA VAL A 91 -10.18 -13.47 4.11
C VAL A 91 -9.76 -12.36 5.09
N PHE A 92 -8.56 -11.83 4.92
CA PHE A 92 -8.02 -10.76 5.75
C PHE A 92 -8.26 -9.41 5.08
N ARG A 93 -9.12 -8.60 5.71
CA ARG A 93 -9.49 -7.27 5.19
C ARG A 93 -8.29 -6.32 5.18
N SER A 94 -8.24 -5.46 4.18
CA SER A 94 -7.22 -4.41 4.06
C SER A 94 -7.43 -3.27 5.07
N GLY A 95 -8.69 -3.02 5.43
CA GLY A 95 -9.09 -1.85 6.20
C GLY A 95 -9.42 -0.61 5.37
N ARG A 96 -9.26 -0.67 4.05
CA ARG A 96 -9.66 0.39 3.11
C ARG A 96 -11.16 0.27 2.81
N ASN A 97 -11.95 0.85 3.70
CA ASN A 97 -13.41 0.80 3.63
C ASN A 97 -13.97 2.05 2.95
N ASN A 98 -14.75 1.85 1.88
CA ASN A 98 -15.49 2.91 1.19
C ASN A 98 -16.99 2.77 1.47
N TYR A 99 -17.70 3.91 1.55
CA TYR A 99 -19.16 3.92 1.61
C TYR A 99 -19.74 3.90 0.19
N VAL A 100 -20.44 2.83 -0.16
CA VAL A 100 -21.00 2.58 -1.48
C VAL A 100 -22.44 2.06 -1.30
N ASP A 101 -23.41 2.73 -1.92
CA ASP A 101 -24.83 2.34 -1.93
C ASP A 101 -25.39 1.97 -0.55
N GLY A 102 -25.14 2.82 0.45
CA GLY A 102 -25.68 2.63 1.79
C GLY A 102 -24.86 1.66 2.67
N LYS A 103 -23.80 1.04 2.15
CA LYS A 103 -22.98 0.03 2.85
C LYS A 103 -21.51 0.41 2.85
N TYR A 104 -20.78 -0.06 3.87
CA TYR A 104 -19.33 0.06 3.89
C TYR A 104 -18.69 -1.24 3.41
N LEU A 105 -17.82 -1.12 2.42
CA LEU A 105 -17.17 -2.24 1.74
C LEU A 105 -15.65 -2.07 1.81
N ASP A 106 -14.94 -3.14 2.13
CA ASP A 106 -13.49 -3.21 1.88
C ASP A 106 -13.28 -3.40 0.37
N ILE A 107 -12.63 -2.43 -0.26
CA ILE A 107 -12.63 -2.34 -1.74
C ILE A 107 -11.86 -3.47 -2.43
N TYR A 108 -10.95 -4.13 -1.73
CA TYR A 108 -10.12 -5.19 -2.31
C TYR A 108 -10.67 -6.58 -2.03
N THR A 109 -11.41 -6.77 -0.93
CA THR A 109 -11.80 -8.10 -0.45
C THR A 109 -13.30 -8.39 -0.52
N SER A 110 -14.17 -7.37 -0.50
CA SER A 110 -15.62 -7.61 -0.40
C SER A 110 -16.18 -8.32 -1.65
N TYR A 111 -15.97 -7.75 -2.84
CA TYR A 111 -16.43 -8.37 -4.09
C TYR A 111 -15.78 -9.74 -4.35
N PHE A 112 -14.50 -9.88 -3.99
CA PHE A 112 -13.79 -11.15 -4.14
C PHE A 112 -14.36 -12.24 -3.24
N ARG A 113 -14.76 -11.89 -2.01
CA ARG A 113 -15.43 -12.81 -1.11
C ARG A 113 -16.81 -13.22 -1.61
N GLU A 114 -17.59 -12.27 -2.15
CA GLU A 114 -18.90 -12.57 -2.73
C GLU A 114 -18.80 -13.61 -3.86
N ASP A 115 -17.73 -13.55 -4.66
CA ASP A 115 -17.44 -14.57 -5.69
C ASP A 115 -17.17 -15.94 -5.07
N LEU A 116 -16.29 -16.00 -4.07
CA LEU A 116 -15.99 -17.25 -3.36
C LEU A 116 -17.26 -17.87 -2.76
N GLU A 117 -18.10 -17.08 -2.11
CA GLU A 117 -19.34 -17.54 -1.49
C GLU A 117 -20.35 -18.00 -2.54
N SER A 118 -20.41 -17.33 -3.70
CA SER A 118 -21.25 -17.74 -4.83
C SER A 118 -20.80 -19.08 -5.43
N ASP A 119 -19.49 -19.37 -5.36
CA ASP A 119 -18.90 -20.67 -5.74
C ASP A 119 -19.02 -21.73 -4.62
N GLY A 120 -19.73 -21.43 -3.54
CA GLY A 120 -19.98 -22.36 -2.43
C GLY A 120 -18.83 -22.48 -1.44
N VAL A 121 -17.82 -21.60 -1.48
CA VAL A 121 -16.71 -21.58 -0.53
C VAL A 121 -17.15 -20.95 0.77
N LYS A 122 -17.02 -21.66 1.90
CA LYS A 122 -17.32 -21.09 3.22
C LYS A 122 -16.19 -20.15 3.67
N CYS A 123 -16.44 -18.84 3.62
CA CYS A 123 -15.47 -17.83 4.02
C CYS A 123 -15.62 -17.38 5.49
N GLN A 124 -14.49 -17.07 6.14
CA GLN A 124 -14.45 -16.30 7.38
C GLN A 124 -13.57 -15.06 7.20
N GLU A 125 -14.12 -13.89 7.49
CA GLU A 125 -13.39 -12.63 7.45
C GLU A 125 -12.67 -12.30 8.76
N TYR A 126 -11.48 -11.72 8.63
CA TYR A 126 -10.71 -11.15 9.71
C TYR A 126 -10.44 -9.66 9.52
N ILE A 127 -10.63 -8.89 10.58
CA ILE A 127 -10.21 -7.49 10.69
C ILE A 127 -8.84 -7.46 11.36
N LEU A 128 -7.88 -6.83 10.68
CA LEU A 128 -6.53 -6.60 11.23
C LEU A 128 -6.52 -5.47 12.26
N PRO A 129 -5.63 -5.52 13.27
CA PRO A 129 -5.60 -4.53 14.35
C PRO A 129 -4.97 -3.21 13.89
N SER A 130 -5.78 -2.32 13.37
CA SER A 130 -5.43 -0.95 12.94
C SER A 130 -6.54 -0.36 12.07
N VAL A 131 -7.44 -1.20 11.55
CA VAL A 131 -8.61 -0.76 10.80
C VAL A 131 -9.51 0.07 11.70
N ASP A 132 -9.88 1.24 11.18
CA ASP A 132 -10.73 2.17 11.88
C ASP A 132 -12.12 1.56 12.14
N TYR A 133 -12.33 1.12 13.37
CA TYR A 133 -13.61 0.59 13.87
C TYR A 133 -14.75 1.61 13.87
N ARG A 134 -14.57 2.82 13.32
CA ARG A 134 -15.61 3.85 13.21
C ARG A 134 -16.86 3.38 12.44
N ILE A 135 -16.76 2.27 11.71
CA ILE A 135 -17.85 1.72 10.92
C ILE A 135 -18.43 0.48 11.61
N LYS A 136 -19.57 0.65 12.28
CA LYS A 136 -20.41 -0.49 12.69
C LYS A 136 -21.21 -0.96 11.47
N VAL A 137 -20.76 -2.02 10.81
CA VAL A 137 -21.63 -2.74 9.88
C VAL A 137 -22.64 -3.54 10.73
N LYS A 138 -23.93 -3.30 10.54
CA LYS A 138 -25.01 -4.07 11.17
C LYS A 138 -24.90 -5.52 10.66
N ASN A 139 -24.88 -6.51 11.57
CA ASN A 139 -24.68 -7.95 11.26
C ASN A 139 -23.27 -8.33 10.73
N ASP A 140 -22.25 -7.60 11.12
CA ASP A 140 -20.86 -7.93 10.80
C ASP A 140 -20.38 -9.21 11.51
N ILE A 141 -20.24 -10.28 10.73
CA ILE A 141 -19.76 -11.61 11.14
C ILE A 141 -18.23 -11.73 11.18
N SER A 142 -17.49 -10.66 10.84
CA SER A 142 -16.04 -10.69 10.87
C SER A 142 -15.49 -10.87 12.29
N ARG A 143 -14.32 -11.51 12.37
CA ARG A 143 -13.60 -11.73 13.63
C ARG A 143 -12.43 -10.76 13.74
N ASN A 144 -12.06 -10.43 14.96
CA ASN A 144 -11.04 -9.43 15.26
C ASN A 144 -9.73 -10.10 15.74
N LEU A 145 -8.60 -9.71 15.16
CA LEU A 145 -7.28 -10.22 15.51
C LEU A 145 -6.57 -9.42 16.64
N ASP A 146 -7.26 -8.47 17.27
CA ASP A 146 -6.75 -7.66 18.39
C ASP A 146 -6.23 -8.54 19.54
N PHE A 147 -6.83 -9.72 19.76
CA PHE A 147 -6.37 -10.68 20.75
C PHE A 147 -4.93 -11.15 20.47
N ILE A 148 -4.61 -11.46 19.20
CA ILE A 148 -3.25 -11.84 18.80
C ILE A 148 -2.30 -10.70 19.14
N ASN A 149 -2.64 -9.47 18.77
CA ASN A 149 -1.77 -8.32 19.04
C ASN A 149 -1.60 -8.04 20.54
N LEU A 150 -2.64 -8.18 21.35
CA LEU A 150 -2.55 -8.02 22.80
C LEU A 150 -1.62 -9.07 23.41
N VAL A 151 -1.84 -10.34 23.10
CA VAL A 151 -1.03 -11.45 23.65
C VAL A 151 0.41 -11.38 23.14
N SER A 152 0.62 -11.05 21.86
CA SER A 152 1.96 -10.86 21.29
C SER A 152 2.72 -9.72 21.97
N LYS A 153 2.08 -8.61 22.32
CA LYS A 153 2.71 -7.51 23.09
C LYS A 153 3.13 -7.91 24.50
N VAL A 154 2.42 -8.84 25.12
CA VAL A 154 2.82 -9.38 26.43
C VAL A 154 3.97 -10.37 26.25
N LYS A 155 3.84 -11.30 25.30
CA LYS A 155 4.88 -12.29 24.99
C LYS A 155 6.19 -11.66 24.55
N SER A 156 6.15 -10.55 23.81
CA SER A 156 7.35 -9.86 23.31
C SER A 156 8.31 -9.45 24.41
N LYS A 157 7.80 -9.10 25.61
CA LYS A 157 8.62 -8.74 26.78
C LYS A 157 9.47 -9.90 27.33
N LEU A 158 9.07 -11.14 27.04
CA LEU A 158 9.76 -12.35 27.50
C LEU A 158 10.77 -12.89 26.48
N ILE A 159 10.73 -12.39 25.24
CA ILE A 159 11.58 -12.87 24.15
C ILE A 159 12.93 -12.16 24.22
N ARG A 160 14.01 -12.95 24.28
CA ARG A 160 15.39 -12.46 24.17
C ARG A 160 15.96 -12.88 22.82
N VAL A 161 16.43 -11.91 22.05
CA VAL A 161 17.07 -12.14 20.76
C VAL A 161 18.57 -12.37 20.96
N LYS A 162 19.10 -13.37 20.27
CA LYS A 162 20.53 -13.68 20.26
C LYS A 162 21.13 -13.25 18.92
N PHE A 163 22.24 -12.52 18.98
CA PHE A 163 23.08 -12.23 17.82
C PHE A 163 24.44 -12.87 18.05
N THR A 164 24.94 -13.58 17.07
CA THR A 164 26.32 -14.07 17.05
C THR A 164 27.29 -12.93 16.69
N THR A 165 28.59 -13.13 16.90
CA THR A 165 29.61 -12.18 16.47
C THR A 165 29.56 -11.95 14.96
N THR A 166 29.39 -13.03 14.18
CA THR A 166 29.26 -12.97 12.72
C THR A 166 28.03 -12.18 12.27
N ASP A 167 26.89 -12.32 12.97
CA ASP A 167 25.70 -11.51 12.69
C ASP A 167 25.99 -10.02 12.85
N LEU A 168 26.64 -9.65 13.96
CA LEU A 168 26.96 -8.25 14.26
C LEU A 168 27.97 -7.66 13.27
N GLU A 169 28.97 -8.44 12.86
CA GLU A 169 29.94 -8.04 11.82
C GLU A 169 29.25 -7.81 10.47
N LEU A 170 28.37 -8.72 10.05
CA LEU A 170 27.60 -8.59 8.82
C LEU A 170 26.66 -7.37 8.87
N ILE A 171 25.93 -7.20 9.97
CA ILE A 171 25.06 -6.03 10.19
C ILE A 171 25.86 -4.73 10.02
N ASN A 172 26.98 -4.60 10.73
CA ASN A 172 27.85 -3.41 10.64
C ASN A 172 28.36 -3.18 9.21
N LYS A 173 28.64 -4.26 8.46
CA LYS A 173 29.07 -4.18 7.07
C LYS A 173 27.96 -3.64 6.17
N ILE A 174 26.74 -4.15 6.31
CA ILE A 174 25.58 -3.70 5.54
C ILE A 174 25.26 -2.24 5.86
N GLU A 175 25.26 -1.84 7.14
CA GLU A 175 25.03 -0.45 7.56
C GLU A 175 26.05 0.52 6.93
N LYS A 176 27.33 0.13 6.89
CA LYS A 176 28.38 0.93 6.24
C LYS A 176 28.17 1.05 4.74
N GLU A 177 27.76 -0.01 4.06
CA GLU A 177 27.52 0.04 2.62
C GLU A 177 26.26 0.83 2.28
N LEU A 178 25.17 0.69 3.05
CA LEU A 178 23.98 1.53 2.91
C LEU A 178 24.31 3.01 3.08
N LYS A 179 25.07 3.35 4.13
CA LYS A 179 25.52 4.73 4.35
C LYS A 179 26.37 5.26 3.20
N LYS A 180 27.26 4.43 2.66
CA LYS A 180 28.12 4.81 1.53
C LYS A 180 27.31 5.02 0.24
N ALA A 181 26.35 4.14 -0.03
CA ALA A 181 25.57 4.16 -1.27
C ALA A 181 24.46 5.22 -1.27
N LEU A 182 23.82 5.44 -0.12
CA LEU A 182 22.59 6.24 -0.03
C LEU A 182 22.71 7.46 0.89
N GLY A 183 23.86 7.68 1.54
CA GLY A 183 24.03 8.75 2.54
C GLY A 183 23.24 8.57 3.84
N ALA A 184 22.31 7.61 3.91
CA ALA A 184 21.45 7.36 5.05
C ALA A 184 22.03 6.30 6.00
N SER A 185 21.92 6.57 7.31
CA SER A 185 22.34 5.63 8.37
C SER A 185 21.11 4.99 9.00
N LEU A 186 21.14 3.67 9.20
CA LEU A 186 20.06 2.92 9.83
C LEU A 186 20.64 1.94 10.85
N ASN A 187 20.01 1.83 12.02
CA ASN A 187 20.37 0.82 13.02
C ASN A 187 19.65 -0.49 12.71
N LEU A 188 20.26 -1.30 11.83
CA LEU A 188 19.76 -2.58 11.40
C LEU A 188 19.68 -3.58 12.56
N ARG A 189 20.61 -3.54 13.52
CA ARG A 189 20.55 -4.41 14.70
C ARG A 189 19.23 -4.24 15.46
N GLU A 190 18.80 -3.00 15.69
CA GLU A 190 17.56 -2.71 16.39
C GLU A 190 16.33 -3.06 15.53
N VAL A 191 16.36 -2.78 14.23
CA VAL A 191 15.30 -3.21 13.28
C VAL A 191 15.13 -4.73 13.32
N PHE A 192 16.22 -5.48 13.17
CA PHE A 192 16.22 -6.94 13.20
C PHE A 192 15.72 -7.48 14.53
N LYS A 193 16.19 -6.91 15.65
CA LYS A 193 15.74 -7.31 16.98
C LYS A 193 14.23 -7.12 17.15
N GLN A 194 13.69 -5.97 16.76
CA GLN A 194 12.26 -5.69 16.83
C GLN A 194 11.45 -6.68 16.00
N GLU A 195 11.90 -6.98 14.79
CA GLU A 195 11.20 -7.89 13.88
C GLU A 195 11.28 -9.36 14.28
N ILE A 196 12.42 -9.81 14.82
CA ILE A 196 12.55 -11.16 15.40
C ILE A 196 11.57 -11.32 16.59
N ILE A 197 11.52 -10.32 17.49
CA ILE A 197 10.58 -10.33 18.63
C ILE A 197 9.14 -10.37 18.13
N ARG A 198 8.78 -9.51 17.16
CA ARG A 198 7.44 -9.46 16.56
C ARG A 198 7.07 -10.81 15.97
N PHE A 199 7.93 -11.38 15.13
CA PHE A 199 7.72 -12.67 14.48
C PHE A 199 7.50 -13.79 15.51
N LYS A 200 8.43 -13.97 16.45
CA LYS A 200 8.37 -15.03 17.49
C LYS A 200 7.15 -14.89 18.40
N SER A 201 6.69 -13.67 18.65
CA SER A 201 5.51 -13.42 19.49
C SER A 201 4.19 -13.71 18.79
N GLN A 202 4.12 -13.57 17.46
CA GLN A 202 2.91 -13.71 16.66
C GLN A 202 2.74 -15.11 16.05
N TYR A 203 3.83 -15.69 15.54
CA TYR A 203 3.84 -16.99 14.86
C TYR A 203 3.06 -18.10 15.61
N PRO A 204 3.30 -18.37 16.91
CA PRO A 204 2.59 -19.45 17.60
C PRO A 204 1.08 -19.20 17.73
N LEU A 205 0.65 -17.93 17.79
CA LEU A 205 -0.76 -17.57 17.89
C LEU A 205 -1.47 -17.78 16.54
N TYR A 206 -0.86 -17.35 15.44
CA TYR A 206 -1.39 -17.63 14.11
C TYR A 206 -1.42 -19.13 13.82
N LYS A 207 -0.38 -19.87 14.20
CA LYS A 207 -0.35 -21.33 14.03
C LYS A 207 -1.49 -22.01 14.79
N LEU A 208 -1.78 -21.56 16.02
CA LEU A 208 -2.93 -22.05 16.78
C LEU A 208 -4.25 -21.71 16.08
N LEU A 209 -4.44 -20.47 15.65
CA LEU A 209 -5.64 -20.03 14.93
C LEU A 209 -5.91 -20.90 13.69
N PHE A 210 -4.88 -21.15 12.89
CA PHE A 210 -5.01 -21.92 11.65
C PHE A 210 -5.30 -23.40 11.89
N LYS A 211 -4.74 -24.00 12.96
CA LYS A 211 -5.11 -25.35 13.39
C LYS A 211 -6.57 -25.46 13.85
N LEU A 212 -7.10 -24.41 14.49
CA LEU A 212 -8.50 -24.35 14.90
C LEU A 212 -9.43 -24.24 13.69
N LYS A 213 -9.10 -23.35 12.75
CA LYS A 213 -9.96 -23.03 11.60
C LYS A 213 -9.91 -24.04 10.46
N ARG A 214 -8.79 -24.74 10.29
CA ARG A 214 -8.58 -25.79 9.27
C ARG A 214 -8.95 -25.34 7.86
N ALA A 215 -8.60 -24.11 7.51
CA ALA A 215 -8.83 -23.58 6.18
C ALA A 215 -7.81 -24.13 5.18
N ASN A 216 -8.19 -24.19 3.91
CA ASN A 216 -7.32 -24.60 2.82
C ASN A 216 -6.66 -23.39 2.14
N GLN A 217 -7.29 -22.21 2.23
CA GLN A 217 -6.85 -20.99 1.57
C GLN A 217 -6.88 -19.79 2.53
N ILE A 218 -5.91 -18.89 2.37
CA ILE A 218 -5.92 -17.54 2.93
C ILE A 218 -5.86 -16.54 1.79
N TYR A 219 -6.66 -15.47 1.87
CA TYR A 219 -6.58 -14.30 1.01
C TYR A 219 -6.25 -13.10 1.87
N LEU A 220 -5.16 -12.41 1.53
CA LEU A 220 -4.69 -11.24 2.27
C LEU A 220 -4.29 -10.09 1.34
N ILE A 221 -4.11 -8.93 1.95
CA ILE A 221 -3.64 -7.72 1.30
C ILE A 221 -2.33 -7.29 1.99
N SER A 222 -1.31 -6.95 1.19
CA SER A 222 0.00 -6.51 1.65
C SER A 222 0.71 -7.57 2.50
N SER A 223 1.44 -8.50 1.90
CA SER A 223 2.14 -9.57 2.64
C SER A 223 3.31 -9.08 3.50
N VAL A 224 3.85 -7.89 3.20
CA VAL A 224 5.17 -7.44 3.67
C VAL A 224 5.28 -7.32 5.20
N ASP A 225 4.17 -7.11 5.91
CA ASP A 225 4.14 -7.03 7.36
C ASP A 225 3.53 -8.29 8.02
N LYS A 226 3.26 -9.35 7.25
CA LYS A 226 2.52 -10.55 7.67
C LYS A 226 3.39 -11.82 7.72
N CYS A 227 4.71 -11.68 7.82
CA CYS A 227 5.65 -12.82 7.78
C CYS A 227 5.31 -13.96 8.75
N ALA A 228 4.96 -13.64 10.01
CA ALA A 228 4.56 -14.64 11.00
C ALA A 228 3.25 -15.36 10.65
N LEU A 229 2.30 -14.63 10.06
CA LEU A 229 1.02 -15.17 9.58
C LEU A 229 1.26 -16.10 8.39
N ILE A 230 2.03 -15.65 7.40
CA ILE A 230 2.33 -16.42 6.18
C ILE A 230 3.08 -17.71 6.52
N LYS A 231 4.12 -17.62 7.37
CA LYS A 231 4.87 -18.80 7.80
C LYS A 231 3.98 -19.78 8.57
N ALA A 232 3.16 -19.28 9.51
CA ALA A 232 2.24 -20.13 10.26
C ALA A 232 1.21 -20.83 9.37
N ALA A 233 0.70 -20.15 8.34
CA ALA A 233 -0.23 -20.70 7.37
C ALA A 233 0.41 -21.82 6.53
N LYS A 234 1.58 -21.55 5.94
CA LYS A 234 2.34 -22.53 5.16
C LYS A 234 2.70 -23.77 5.99
N ASP A 235 3.14 -23.58 7.22
CA ASP A 235 3.45 -24.68 8.14
C ASP A 235 2.21 -25.50 8.55
N CYS A 236 1.01 -24.97 8.33
CA CYS A 236 -0.26 -25.69 8.49
C CYS A 236 -0.80 -26.26 7.17
N GLY A 237 -0.04 -26.18 6.06
CA GLY A 237 -0.46 -26.64 4.74
C GLY A 237 -1.48 -25.73 4.05
N ILE A 238 -1.65 -24.50 4.52
CA ILE A 238 -2.62 -23.54 3.96
C ILE A 238 -1.97 -22.76 2.82
N VAL A 239 -2.64 -22.69 1.68
CA VAL A 239 -2.19 -21.88 0.55
C VAL A 239 -2.49 -20.41 0.82
N VAL A 240 -1.45 -19.58 0.77
CA VAL A 240 -1.54 -18.13 0.99
C VAL A 240 -1.62 -17.40 -0.34
N ASN A 241 -2.66 -16.60 -0.52
CA ASN A 241 -2.91 -15.78 -1.69
C ASN A 241 -2.84 -14.30 -1.30
N GLU A 242 -2.10 -13.49 -2.05
CA GLU A 242 -2.17 -12.03 -1.93
C GLU A 242 -2.95 -11.44 -3.09
N LEU A 243 -3.90 -10.53 -2.80
CA LEU A 243 -4.56 -9.74 -3.82
C LEU A 243 -3.84 -8.41 -4.02
N GLN A 244 -3.68 -8.02 -5.28
CA GLN A 244 -3.13 -6.72 -5.64
C GLN A 244 -3.95 -5.60 -4.99
N HIS A 245 -3.24 -4.62 -4.43
CA HIS A 245 -3.80 -3.46 -3.74
C HIS A 245 -3.07 -2.16 -4.09
N GLY A 246 -2.14 -2.22 -5.03
CA GLY A 246 -1.26 -1.12 -5.39
C GLY A 246 -0.31 -1.49 -6.52
N LEU A 247 0.71 -0.65 -6.71
CA LEU A 247 1.74 -0.82 -7.72
C LEU A 247 2.66 -2.00 -7.39
N ILE A 248 2.99 -2.78 -8.43
CA ILE A 248 3.93 -3.88 -8.39
C ILE A 248 4.97 -3.62 -9.49
N THR A 249 5.87 -2.67 -9.24
CA THR A 249 6.76 -2.09 -10.26
C THR A 249 8.21 -2.47 -10.05
N LYS A 250 8.98 -2.57 -11.15
CA LYS A 250 10.43 -2.85 -11.11
C LYS A 250 11.24 -1.68 -10.51
N GLU A 251 10.68 -0.48 -10.47
CA GLU A 251 11.27 0.73 -9.86
C GLU A 251 11.10 0.76 -8.33
N GLY A 252 10.05 0.13 -7.80
CA GLY A 252 9.82 0.02 -6.37
C GLY A 252 10.51 -1.20 -5.76
N LEU A 253 10.86 -1.14 -4.47
CA LEU A 253 11.46 -2.30 -3.79
C LEU A 253 10.40 -3.31 -3.33
N ILE A 254 9.30 -2.84 -2.73
CA ILE A 254 8.36 -3.62 -1.89
C ILE A 254 8.00 -4.99 -2.49
N ALA A 255 7.62 -5.02 -3.77
CA ALA A 255 7.22 -6.24 -4.47
C ALA A 255 8.11 -6.51 -5.70
N ASN A 256 9.43 -6.32 -5.58
CA ASN A 256 10.38 -6.54 -6.67
C ASN A 256 11.55 -7.45 -6.22
N TYR A 257 11.70 -8.60 -6.89
CA TYR A 257 12.62 -9.69 -6.54
C TYR A 257 13.37 -10.22 -7.77
N PRO A 258 14.15 -9.39 -8.48
CA PRO A 258 14.72 -9.74 -9.78
C PRO A 258 15.71 -10.92 -9.72
N TYR A 259 16.47 -11.03 -8.62
CA TYR A 259 17.53 -12.03 -8.43
C TYR A 259 17.08 -13.26 -7.63
N THR A 260 15.78 -13.36 -7.32
CA THR A 260 15.24 -14.43 -6.47
C THR A 260 14.77 -15.60 -7.32
N LYS A 261 15.00 -16.83 -6.82
CA LYS A 261 14.47 -18.05 -7.41
C LYS A 261 12.98 -18.18 -7.08
N GLU A 262 12.24 -18.82 -7.97
CA GLU A 262 10.82 -19.10 -7.74
C GLU A 262 10.62 -19.92 -6.46
N ASP A 263 9.57 -19.58 -5.70
CA ASP A 263 9.12 -20.28 -4.50
C ASP A 263 10.19 -20.41 -3.38
N SER A 264 11.28 -19.61 -3.44
CA SER A 264 12.40 -19.73 -2.50
C SER A 264 12.25 -18.91 -1.21
N LEU A 265 11.20 -18.09 -1.09
CA LEU A 265 11.01 -17.20 0.05
C LEU A 265 10.01 -17.78 1.06
N GLU A 266 10.45 -17.93 2.30
CA GLU A 266 9.63 -18.45 3.40
C GLU A 266 8.38 -17.60 3.64
N TYR A 267 8.54 -16.27 3.59
CA TYR A 267 7.49 -15.33 3.99
C TYR A 267 6.71 -14.70 2.82
N PHE A 268 6.94 -15.14 1.59
CA PHE A 268 6.18 -14.69 0.43
C PHE A 268 4.89 -15.51 0.24
N PRO A 269 3.78 -14.96 -0.25
CA PRO A 269 2.58 -15.73 -0.60
C PRO A 269 2.86 -16.90 -1.55
N ASN A 270 1.99 -17.90 -1.58
CA ASN A 270 2.05 -18.99 -2.57
C ASN A 270 1.52 -18.55 -3.95
N LYS A 271 0.56 -17.63 -3.97
CA LYS A 271 -0.04 -17.07 -5.19
C LYS A 271 -0.22 -15.57 -5.06
N PHE A 272 -0.17 -14.89 -6.20
CA PHE A 272 -0.41 -13.46 -6.29
C PHE A 272 -1.47 -13.17 -7.33
N TYR A 273 -2.51 -12.45 -6.94
CA TYR A 273 -3.62 -12.09 -7.81
C TYR A 273 -3.37 -10.68 -8.32
N ILE A 274 -3.25 -10.52 -9.64
CA ILE A 274 -3.00 -9.24 -10.31
C ILE A 274 -4.20 -8.80 -11.13
N TRP A 275 -4.43 -7.50 -11.17
CA TRP A 275 -5.50 -6.91 -11.98
C TRP A 275 -5.20 -7.08 -13.47
N ASN A 276 -6.17 -7.62 -14.19
CA ASN A 276 -6.06 -7.84 -15.64
C ASN A 276 -6.41 -6.62 -16.48
N ASN A 277 -6.96 -5.57 -15.86
CA ASN A 277 -7.46 -4.36 -16.51
C ASN A 277 -6.60 -3.12 -16.24
N LEU A 278 -5.44 -3.27 -15.58
CA LEU A 278 -4.57 -2.17 -15.17
C LEU A 278 -3.09 -2.49 -15.43
N ASN A 279 -2.35 -1.55 -16.01
CA ASN A 279 -0.93 -1.69 -16.34
C ASN A 279 0.00 -1.43 -15.14
N MET A 280 -0.28 -2.06 -14.01
CA MET A 280 0.36 -1.80 -12.71
C MET A 280 1.34 -2.89 -12.26
N TYR A 281 1.60 -3.89 -13.12
CA TYR A 281 2.48 -5.03 -12.83
C TYR A 281 3.65 -5.08 -13.83
N THR A 282 4.84 -4.70 -13.36
CA THR A 282 6.09 -4.72 -14.16
C THR A 282 7.27 -5.37 -13.44
N SER A 283 7.14 -5.71 -12.16
CA SER A 283 8.21 -6.33 -11.38
C SER A 283 8.30 -7.85 -11.59
N LYS A 284 9.44 -8.42 -11.21
CA LYS A 284 9.58 -9.87 -11.06
C LYS A 284 9.20 -10.27 -9.64
N LEU A 285 8.20 -11.14 -9.50
CA LEU A 285 7.84 -11.78 -8.24
C LEU A 285 8.62 -13.10 -8.08
N PRO A 286 8.87 -13.57 -6.86
CA PRO A 286 9.54 -14.85 -6.60
C PRO A 286 8.57 -16.02 -6.75
N LEU A 287 7.75 -16.00 -7.80
CA LEU A 287 6.72 -16.97 -8.12
C LEU A 287 6.82 -17.36 -9.59
N SER A 288 6.46 -18.60 -9.89
CA SER A 288 6.21 -19.04 -11.27
C SER A 288 4.94 -18.40 -11.83
N ASP A 289 4.86 -18.24 -13.16
CA ASP A 289 3.71 -17.63 -13.84
C ASP A 289 2.38 -18.32 -13.53
N LYS A 290 2.38 -19.65 -13.30
CA LYS A 290 1.17 -20.41 -12.90
C LYS A 290 0.59 -19.99 -11.55
N ASN A 291 1.40 -19.34 -10.70
CA ASN A 291 1.00 -18.83 -9.39
C ASN A 291 0.63 -17.34 -9.44
N ILE A 292 0.71 -16.71 -10.62
CA ILE A 292 0.25 -15.34 -10.87
C ILE A 292 -1.14 -15.43 -11.52
N VAL A 293 -2.17 -15.10 -10.75
CA VAL A 293 -3.57 -15.22 -11.16
C VAL A 293 -4.09 -13.87 -11.63
N LYS A 294 -4.56 -13.80 -12.88
CA LYS A 294 -5.18 -12.59 -13.42
C LYS A 294 -6.66 -12.53 -12.99
N PHE A 295 -7.11 -11.42 -12.44
CA PHE A 295 -8.50 -11.21 -12.03
C PHE A 295 -8.92 -9.74 -12.23
N PRO A 296 -10.23 -9.44 -12.35
CA PRO A 296 -10.69 -8.07 -12.50
C PRO A 296 -10.73 -7.30 -11.17
N ASN A 297 -10.46 -5.99 -11.22
CA ASN A 297 -10.80 -5.08 -10.12
C ASN A 297 -12.31 -4.78 -10.13
N LYS A 298 -13.12 -5.65 -9.51
CA LYS A 298 -14.60 -5.54 -9.51
C LYS A 298 -15.13 -4.26 -8.85
N HIS A 299 -14.42 -3.72 -7.86
CA HIS A 299 -14.80 -2.43 -7.28
C HIS A 299 -14.72 -1.31 -8.32
N LEU A 300 -13.63 -1.28 -9.08
CA LEU A 300 -13.42 -0.33 -10.17
C LEU A 300 -14.44 -0.51 -11.29
N GLU A 301 -14.72 -1.76 -11.70
CA GLU A 301 -15.76 -2.06 -12.70
C GLU A 301 -17.13 -1.57 -12.28
N TYR A 302 -17.53 -1.82 -11.03
CA TYR A 302 -18.78 -1.34 -10.48
C TYR A 302 -18.85 0.20 -10.53
N LEU A 303 -17.76 0.90 -10.17
CA LEU A 303 -17.73 2.37 -10.19
C LEU A 303 -17.71 2.96 -11.60
N LEU A 304 -17.09 2.28 -12.56
CA LEU A 304 -17.17 2.64 -13.98
C LEU A 304 -18.62 2.56 -14.48
N GLN A 305 -19.33 1.47 -14.17
CA GLN A 305 -20.74 1.34 -14.56
C GLN A 305 -21.63 2.38 -13.88
N LYS A 306 -21.44 2.61 -12.58
CA LYS A 306 -22.18 3.62 -11.81
C LYS A 306 -22.03 5.02 -12.39
N ASN A 307 -20.85 5.37 -12.90
CA ASN A 307 -20.54 6.69 -13.40
C ASN A 307 -20.66 6.84 -14.93
N LYS A 308 -21.06 5.79 -15.65
CA LYS A 308 -21.09 5.74 -17.12
C LYS A 308 -21.93 6.85 -17.78
N LYS A 309 -22.95 7.35 -17.08
CA LYS A 309 -23.88 8.39 -17.60
C LYS A 309 -23.44 9.82 -17.28
N LYS A 310 -22.36 10.02 -16.53
CA LYS A 310 -21.87 11.37 -16.21
C LYS A 310 -21.13 11.96 -17.40
N GLU A 311 -21.37 13.24 -17.65
CA GLU A 311 -20.71 13.97 -18.73
C GLU A 311 -19.38 14.57 -18.26
N LYS A 312 -18.34 14.44 -19.09
CA LYS A 312 -17.05 15.08 -18.83
C LYS A 312 -17.11 16.57 -19.10
N LYS A 313 -16.55 17.34 -18.17
CA LYS A 313 -16.30 18.78 -18.32
C LYS A 313 -14.98 18.96 -19.07
N LYS A 314 -15.07 19.54 -20.27
CA LYS A 314 -13.91 19.73 -21.16
C LYS A 314 -12.78 20.52 -20.50
N ASN A 315 -13.12 21.52 -19.69
CA ASN A 315 -12.19 22.41 -19.01
C ASN A 315 -11.97 22.06 -17.52
N GLN A 316 -12.07 20.78 -17.13
CA GLN A 316 -11.81 20.37 -15.74
C GLN A 316 -10.54 19.51 -15.63
N ILE A 317 -9.66 19.92 -14.73
CA ILE A 317 -8.41 19.25 -14.36
C ILE A 317 -8.57 18.70 -12.94
N LEU A 318 -8.29 17.41 -12.76
CA LEU A 318 -8.14 16.80 -11.45
C LEU A 318 -6.66 16.60 -11.15
N ILE A 319 -6.19 17.17 -10.06
CA ILE A 319 -4.85 16.92 -9.52
C ILE A 319 -5.02 15.94 -8.37
N VAL A 320 -4.36 14.79 -8.44
CA VAL A 320 -4.33 13.83 -7.34
C VAL A 320 -3.05 14.01 -6.55
N SER A 321 -3.18 14.46 -5.31
CA SER A 321 -2.04 14.59 -4.42
C SER A 321 -1.54 13.21 -3.99
N GLN A 322 -0.32 13.17 -3.46
CA GLN A 322 0.26 11.94 -2.95
C GLN A 322 1.33 12.22 -1.90
N PRO A 323 1.49 11.29 -0.93
CA PRO A 323 2.66 11.24 -0.06
C PRO A 323 3.96 11.52 -0.81
N TYR A 324 4.90 12.22 -0.16
CA TYR A 324 6.22 12.62 -0.69
C TYR A 324 6.27 13.65 -1.83
N ASN A 325 5.18 13.93 -2.56
CA ASN A 325 5.23 14.90 -3.68
C ASN A 325 4.21 16.04 -3.60
N SER A 326 3.31 16.05 -2.62
CA SER A 326 2.25 17.07 -2.56
C SER A 326 2.75 18.51 -2.54
N LYS A 327 3.93 18.77 -1.95
CA LYS A 327 4.51 20.12 -1.95
C LYS A 327 4.93 20.51 -3.36
N GLU A 328 5.71 19.67 -4.02
CA GLU A 328 6.23 19.91 -5.37
C GLU A 328 5.11 19.99 -6.40
N ILE A 329 4.05 19.18 -6.23
CA ILE A 329 2.83 19.27 -7.03
C ILE A 329 2.17 20.65 -6.84
N LEU A 330 2.05 21.12 -5.59
CA LEU A 330 1.45 22.43 -5.29
C LEU A 330 2.32 23.60 -5.79
N GLU A 331 3.64 23.50 -5.70
CA GLU A 331 4.58 24.49 -6.23
C GLU A 331 4.48 24.58 -7.76
N TYR A 332 4.48 23.44 -8.44
CA TYR A 332 4.27 23.43 -9.89
C TYR A 332 2.89 24.00 -10.26
N LEU A 333 1.84 23.62 -9.52
CA LEU A 333 0.50 24.15 -9.75
C LEU A 333 0.45 25.67 -9.58
N SER A 334 0.99 26.21 -8.48
CA SER A 334 0.91 27.64 -8.17
C SER A 334 1.57 28.51 -9.24
N CYS A 335 2.69 28.04 -9.82
CA CYS A 335 3.35 28.70 -10.95
C CYS A 335 2.52 28.74 -12.23
N ASN A 336 1.50 27.88 -12.37
CA ASN A 336 0.68 27.76 -13.56
C ASN A 336 -0.75 28.32 -13.40
N LEU A 337 -1.21 28.62 -12.17
CA LEU A 337 -2.61 29.00 -11.91
C LEU A 337 -3.07 30.25 -12.68
N SER A 338 -2.18 31.22 -12.90
CA SER A 338 -2.48 32.47 -13.63
C SER A 338 -2.87 32.23 -15.09
N GLU A 339 -2.27 31.23 -15.75
CA GLU A 339 -2.56 30.88 -17.15
C GLU A 339 -3.75 29.93 -17.29
N LEU A 340 -4.22 29.37 -16.17
CA LEU A 340 -5.27 28.35 -16.13
C LEU A 340 -6.64 28.87 -15.67
N ARG A 341 -6.87 30.19 -15.72
CA ARG A 341 -8.12 30.83 -15.24
C ARG A 341 -9.40 30.25 -15.89
N GLU A 342 -9.31 29.81 -17.14
CA GLU A 342 -10.43 29.17 -17.89
C GLU A 342 -10.68 27.71 -17.50
N TRP A 343 -9.78 27.11 -16.72
CA TRP A 343 -9.86 25.71 -16.28
C TRP A 343 -10.36 25.63 -14.85
N LYS A 344 -11.31 24.74 -14.61
CA LYS A 344 -11.69 24.32 -13.26
C LYS A 344 -10.66 23.31 -12.74
N ILE A 345 -9.99 23.64 -11.64
CA ILE A 345 -8.95 22.81 -11.05
C ILE A 345 -9.45 22.24 -9.72
N ILE A 346 -9.46 20.91 -9.64
CA ILE A 346 -9.81 20.18 -8.43
C ILE A 346 -8.54 19.54 -7.89
N TYR A 347 -8.08 19.97 -6.73
CA TYR A 347 -6.98 19.33 -6.01
C TYR A 347 -7.54 18.31 -5.02
N LYS A 348 -7.42 17.03 -5.34
CA LYS A 348 -7.90 15.92 -4.50
C LYS A 348 -6.80 15.48 -3.55
N LEU A 349 -7.02 15.69 -2.25
CA LEU A 349 -6.11 15.28 -1.19
C LEU A 349 -6.07 13.76 -1.03
N HIS A 350 -4.90 13.19 -0.77
CA HIS A 350 -4.72 11.77 -0.47
C HIS A 350 -5.29 11.46 0.92
N PRO A 351 -5.97 10.31 1.12
CA PRO A 351 -6.66 10.02 2.39
C PRO A 351 -5.79 9.97 3.66
N VAL A 352 -4.46 9.89 3.51
CA VAL A 352 -3.51 9.82 4.64
C VAL A 352 -2.90 11.18 5.01
N GLU A 353 -3.12 12.21 4.19
CA GLU A 353 -2.60 13.55 4.41
C GLU A 353 -3.54 14.35 5.33
N ASP A 354 -2.98 15.20 6.18
CA ASP A 354 -3.77 16.01 7.09
C ASP A 354 -4.47 17.17 6.35
N PHE A 355 -5.80 17.15 6.38
CA PHE A 355 -6.63 18.15 5.71
C PHE A 355 -6.44 19.57 6.24
N ASN A 356 -6.26 19.76 7.55
CA ASN A 356 -6.13 21.11 8.12
C ASN A 356 -4.80 21.73 7.69
N ILE A 357 -3.74 20.92 7.64
CA ILE A 357 -2.43 21.37 7.16
C ILE A 357 -2.50 21.69 5.67
N ALA A 358 -3.07 20.80 4.85
CA ALA A 358 -3.25 21.04 3.43
C ALA A 358 -4.09 22.31 3.16
N MET A 359 -5.20 22.48 3.88
CA MET A 359 -6.05 23.68 3.76
C MET A 359 -5.29 24.95 4.11
N ARG A 360 -4.51 24.96 5.20
CA ARG A 360 -3.70 26.13 5.59
C ARG A 360 -2.66 26.50 4.51
N ILE A 361 -2.10 25.52 3.82
CA ILE A 361 -1.14 25.75 2.73
C ILE A 361 -1.87 26.28 1.48
N MET A 362 -3.06 25.77 1.18
CA MET A 362 -3.80 26.10 -0.03
C MET A 362 -4.71 27.33 0.09
N GLU A 363 -5.08 27.76 1.29
CA GLU A 363 -5.99 28.88 1.54
C GLU A 363 -5.58 30.19 0.80
N PRO A 364 -4.29 30.60 0.77
CA PRO A 364 -3.88 31.77 0.00
C PRO A 364 -4.15 31.61 -1.51
N LEU A 365 -3.87 30.42 -2.06
CA LEU A 365 -4.09 30.13 -3.48
C LEU A 365 -5.58 30.09 -3.81
N ILE A 366 -6.40 29.46 -2.98
CA ILE A 366 -7.85 29.37 -3.18
C ILE A 366 -8.50 30.77 -3.07
N SER A 367 -7.96 31.65 -2.22
CA SER A 367 -8.46 33.02 -2.09
C SER A 367 -8.13 33.90 -3.31
N GLU A 368 -7.02 33.61 -4.00
CA GLU A 368 -6.58 34.34 -5.21
C GLU A 368 -7.15 33.76 -6.52
N PHE A 369 -7.42 32.45 -6.53
CA PHE A 369 -7.85 31.68 -7.69
C PHE A 369 -9.18 30.97 -7.41
N ASP A 370 -10.28 31.61 -7.83
CA ASP A 370 -11.65 31.11 -7.70
C ASP A 370 -11.93 29.82 -8.50
N ASN A 371 -11.06 29.52 -9.47
CA ASN A 371 -11.11 28.30 -10.27
C ASN A 371 -10.41 27.09 -9.61
N LEU A 372 -9.79 27.24 -8.42
CA LEU A 372 -9.15 26.18 -7.66
C LEU A 372 -10.01 25.71 -6.48
N THR A 373 -10.18 24.39 -6.32
CA THR A 373 -10.89 23.80 -5.17
C THR A 373 -10.10 22.66 -4.56
N LEU A 374 -9.91 22.68 -3.24
CA LEU A 374 -9.39 21.54 -2.47
C LEU A 374 -10.54 20.58 -2.10
N VAL A 375 -10.36 19.30 -2.39
CA VAL A 375 -11.35 18.24 -2.10
C VAL A 375 -10.71 17.14 -1.26
N ASN A 376 -11.36 16.76 -0.16
CA ASN A 376 -10.98 15.64 0.69
C ASN A 376 -11.92 14.43 0.49
N ASN A 377 -12.46 13.83 1.55
CA ASN A 377 -13.21 12.58 1.49
C ASN A 377 -14.71 12.79 1.19
N GLU A 378 -15.15 14.04 1.03
CA GLU A 378 -16.50 14.41 0.64
C GLU A 378 -16.86 14.02 -0.81
N ALA A 379 -15.86 13.79 -1.66
CA ALA A 379 -16.05 13.25 -3.01
C ALA A 379 -15.10 12.08 -3.29
N SER A 380 -15.63 11.06 -3.94
CA SER A 380 -14.82 9.93 -4.42
C SER A 380 -13.94 10.36 -5.59
N VAL A 381 -12.71 9.86 -5.66
CA VAL A 381 -11.83 10.10 -6.80
C VAL A 381 -12.47 9.63 -8.12
N TYR A 382 -13.29 8.57 -8.07
CA TYR A 382 -13.98 8.01 -9.22
C TYR A 382 -15.11 8.91 -9.74
N ASP A 383 -15.79 9.64 -8.85
CA ASP A 383 -16.75 10.66 -9.27
C ASP A 383 -16.02 11.80 -9.99
N LEU A 384 -14.87 12.22 -9.47
CA LEU A 384 -14.06 13.26 -10.08
C LEU A 384 -13.48 12.82 -11.44
N PHE A 385 -13.02 11.57 -11.59
CA PHE A 385 -12.59 11.04 -12.88
C PHE A 385 -13.69 11.09 -13.95
N SER A 386 -14.93 10.77 -13.56
CA SER A 386 -16.05 10.76 -14.49
C SER A 386 -16.39 12.16 -15.03
N GLU A 387 -16.01 13.22 -14.30
CA GLU A 387 -16.28 14.60 -14.68
C GLU A 387 -15.05 15.33 -15.25
N SER A 388 -13.83 14.87 -14.97
CA SER A 388 -12.60 15.55 -15.40
C SER A 388 -12.09 15.08 -16.76
N THR A 389 -11.53 16.01 -17.53
CA THR A 389 -10.86 15.68 -18.81
C THR A 389 -9.42 15.26 -18.57
N TYR A 390 -8.70 16.01 -17.73
CA TYR A 390 -7.31 15.74 -17.38
C TYR A 390 -7.18 15.23 -15.95
N VAL A 391 -6.27 14.29 -15.74
CA VAL A 391 -5.82 13.85 -14.41
C VAL A 391 -4.31 14.03 -14.33
N ILE A 392 -3.86 14.79 -13.34
CA ILE A 392 -2.44 15.09 -13.11
C ILE A 392 -2.01 14.40 -11.81
N GLY A 393 -0.88 13.68 -11.86
CA GLY A 393 -0.27 13.05 -10.69
C GLY A 393 1.16 12.62 -10.98
N VAL A 394 1.70 11.72 -10.17
CA VAL A 394 3.07 11.20 -10.35
C VAL A 394 3.06 9.67 -10.41
N PHE A 395 2.71 8.99 -9.31
CA PHE A 395 2.66 7.52 -9.24
C PHE A 395 1.56 6.96 -8.33
N SER A 396 0.56 7.74 -8.00
CA SER A 396 -0.65 7.24 -7.33
C SER A 396 -1.35 6.17 -8.19
N THR A 397 -1.92 5.15 -7.56
CA THR A 397 -2.80 4.17 -8.23
C THR A 397 -3.91 4.86 -9.03
N ALA A 398 -4.34 6.04 -8.59
CA ALA A 398 -5.32 6.89 -9.24
C ALA A 398 -4.97 7.21 -10.72
N VAL A 399 -3.69 7.45 -11.05
CA VAL A 399 -3.29 7.77 -12.43
C VAL A 399 -3.39 6.57 -13.37
N PHE A 400 -3.35 5.35 -12.84
CA PHE A 400 -3.54 4.11 -13.62
C PHE A 400 -5.01 3.78 -13.84
N GLU A 401 -5.88 4.18 -12.91
CA GLU A 401 -7.32 3.97 -12.99
C GLU A 401 -8.00 5.02 -13.88
N ALA A 402 -7.49 6.24 -13.91
CA ALA A 402 -8.04 7.37 -14.66
C ALA A 402 -8.28 7.13 -16.17
N PRO A 403 -7.39 6.45 -16.93
CA PRO A 403 -7.64 6.13 -18.34
C PRO A 403 -8.91 5.31 -18.58
N LEU A 404 -9.30 4.44 -17.63
CA LEU A 404 -10.53 3.64 -17.75
C LEU A 404 -11.80 4.52 -17.70
N PHE A 405 -11.71 5.70 -17.09
CA PHE A 405 -12.75 6.72 -17.11
C PHE A 405 -12.63 7.67 -18.32
N GLY A 406 -11.73 7.41 -19.26
CA GLY A 406 -11.48 8.26 -20.43
C GLY A 406 -10.75 9.56 -20.10
N CYS A 407 -10.06 9.66 -18.97
CA CYS A 407 -9.23 10.81 -18.65
C CYS A 407 -7.93 10.80 -19.46
N LYS A 408 -7.46 11.98 -19.88
CA LYS A 408 -6.09 12.19 -20.36
C LYS A 408 -5.17 12.33 -19.15
N VAL A 409 -4.17 11.47 -19.03
CA VAL A 409 -3.26 11.46 -17.87
C VAL A 409 -1.99 12.26 -18.18
N LEU A 410 -1.66 13.17 -17.27
CA LEU A 410 -0.41 13.92 -17.27
C LEU A 410 0.40 13.54 -16.03
N LEU A 411 1.65 13.15 -16.22
CA LEU A 411 2.54 12.75 -15.14
C LEU A 411 3.58 13.85 -14.94
N LEU A 412 3.65 14.42 -13.75
CA LEU A 412 4.69 15.41 -13.44
C LEU A 412 6.04 14.71 -13.29
N ASP A 413 7.10 15.27 -13.89
CA ASP A 413 8.47 14.76 -13.83
C ASP A 413 9.11 14.99 -12.44
N LEU A 414 8.52 14.36 -11.43
CA LEU A 414 8.90 14.40 -10.02
C LEU A 414 9.48 13.04 -9.58
N THR A 415 10.21 13.03 -8.46
CA THR A 415 10.73 11.79 -7.86
C THR A 415 9.63 10.73 -7.73
N GLY A 416 9.88 9.55 -8.29
CA GLY A 416 8.95 8.42 -8.28
C GLY A 416 8.11 8.27 -9.55
N VAL A 417 8.11 9.25 -10.47
CA VAL A 417 7.38 9.18 -11.75
C VAL A 417 7.75 7.94 -12.57
N GLU A 418 8.98 7.45 -12.41
CA GLU A 418 9.45 6.20 -13.01
C GLU A 418 8.60 4.98 -12.65
N MET A 419 7.91 4.99 -11.49
CA MET A 419 6.97 3.93 -11.12
C MET A 419 5.71 3.91 -12.02
N SER A 420 5.48 4.98 -12.78
CA SER A 420 4.39 5.12 -13.77
C SER A 420 4.85 4.97 -15.22
N GLU A 421 6.10 4.54 -15.46
CA GLU A 421 6.68 4.39 -16.80
C GLU A 421 5.81 3.52 -17.72
N SER A 422 5.12 2.51 -17.19
CA SER A 422 4.24 1.65 -17.98
C SER A 422 3.07 2.39 -18.64
N LEU A 423 2.57 3.49 -18.05
CA LEU A 423 1.53 4.31 -18.68
C LEU A 423 2.07 5.10 -19.86
N ILE A 424 3.30 5.60 -19.76
CA ILE A 424 3.97 6.33 -20.84
C ILE A 424 4.24 5.37 -22.01
N ILE A 425 4.83 4.19 -21.72
CA ILE A 425 5.12 3.17 -22.73
C ILE A 425 3.83 2.71 -23.44
N ALA A 426 2.72 2.59 -22.71
CA ALA A 426 1.43 2.20 -23.27
C ALA A 426 0.70 3.34 -24.03
N GLY A 427 1.27 4.55 -24.10
CA GLY A 427 0.62 5.72 -24.71
C GLY A 427 -0.61 6.20 -23.92
N GLN A 428 -0.71 5.85 -22.64
CA GLN A 428 -1.84 6.18 -21.75
C GLN A 428 -1.59 7.42 -20.90
N ALA A 429 -0.36 7.96 -20.89
CA ALA A 429 -0.01 9.19 -20.19
C ALA A 429 1.10 9.96 -20.90
N ASN A 430 1.12 11.28 -20.72
CA ASN A 430 2.21 12.15 -21.17
C ASN A 430 3.01 12.66 -19.96
N LEU A 431 4.34 12.70 -20.09
CA LEU A 431 5.22 13.30 -19.08
C LEU A 431 5.23 14.82 -19.23
N VAL A 432 5.09 15.54 -18.12
CA VAL A 432 5.11 16.99 -18.01
C VAL A 432 6.42 17.41 -17.36
N LYS A 433 7.22 18.19 -18.09
CA LYS A 433 8.45 18.78 -17.56
C LYS A 433 8.12 19.99 -16.68
N LEU A 434 8.77 20.08 -15.52
CA LEU A 434 8.45 21.08 -14.49
C LEU A 434 8.86 22.51 -14.88
N ASP A 435 9.78 22.65 -15.84
CA ASP A 435 10.21 23.92 -16.43
C ASP A 435 9.35 24.36 -17.62
N GLU A 436 8.34 23.57 -18.00
CA GLU A 436 7.40 23.90 -19.06
C GLU A 436 6.01 24.26 -18.50
N PRO A 437 5.33 25.28 -19.07
CA PRO A 437 3.96 25.61 -18.70
C PRO A 437 3.01 24.43 -18.90
N LEU A 438 2.15 24.16 -17.90
CA LEU A 438 1.17 23.09 -17.93
C LEU A 438 0.20 23.25 -19.12
N LEU A 439 -0.09 24.49 -19.51
CA LEU A 439 -0.97 24.80 -20.64
C LEU A 439 -0.50 24.15 -21.96
N ASN A 440 0.81 23.97 -22.15
CA ASN A 440 1.38 23.30 -23.34
C ASN A 440 0.91 21.84 -23.47
N TYR A 441 0.67 21.18 -22.34
CA TYR A 441 0.27 19.78 -22.26
C TYR A 441 -1.24 19.58 -22.25
N LEU A 442 -1.99 20.64 -21.94
CA LEU A 442 -3.45 20.62 -21.95
C LEU A 442 -4.04 20.64 -23.37
N ALA A 443 -3.19 20.62 -24.40
CA ALA A 443 -3.47 20.43 -25.82
C ALA A 443 -4.83 20.98 -26.27
N LEU A 444 -4.76 22.14 -26.96
CA LEU A 444 -5.13 22.21 -28.38
C LEU A 444 -6.35 21.32 -28.71
N VAL A 445 -7.54 21.86 -28.45
CA VAL A 445 -8.82 21.31 -28.95
C VAL A 445 -9.06 21.82 -30.36
#